data_AF-A0A0E0FC90-F1
#
_entry.id   AF-A0A0E0FC90-F1
#
_cell.length_a   1.000
_cell.length_b   1.000
_cell.length_c   1.000
_cell.angle_alpha   90.00
_cell.angle_beta   90.00
_cell.angle_gamma   90.00
#
_symmetry.space_group_name_H-M   'P 1'
#
loop_
_entity.id
_entity.type
_entity.pdbx_description
1 polymer ?
#
loop_
_entity_poly.entity_id
_entity_poly.type
_entity_poly.pdbx_seq_one_letter_code
_entity_poly.pdbx_strand_id
1 'polypeptide(L)'
;MAATLLPTLSPPASRAAAALLLRRAPPLPLSLLRRLLAPAPSPPRADLLMLGIETSCDDTAAAVVRSPPLPLFQTACSGGGVGVRGDGEILSQVVSSQEDLLVRWGGVAPKMAEEAHSLAIDQVVQKALDDANVSENDLSAVAVTVGPGLSLCLRVGVHKARKIAKSFRLPIVGVHHMEAHALVPMRQHKDCNFSYAGLKTQVRLAIESRNISTDDVPISSATKDDRQIRANIAASFQRVAVLHLEERCQRAVEWALKMEPSIKYFVVSGGVASNQYVRTHLNQIAEKNGLQLVCPPPRLCTDNGVMIAWTGIEHFIAGRFDEPPAVDEPDDMQYDLRPRWPLGEEYSEGRSVSRSMKTARVHPSLTSMIQGSVN
;
A
#
# COMPACT_ATOMS: atom_id res chain seq x y z
N MET A 1 32.65 33.54 -7.54
CA MET A 1 33.37 33.39 -8.83
C MET A 1 33.40 31.90 -9.15
N ALA A 2 32.88 31.34 -10.24
CA ALA A 2 32.34 31.87 -11.48
C ALA A 2 31.06 31.10 -11.83
N ALA A 3 30.06 31.82 -12.34
CA ALA A 3 28.83 31.30 -12.90
C ALA A 3 29.05 30.97 -14.37
N THR A 4 28.55 29.82 -14.84
CA THR A 4 28.43 29.52 -16.27
C THR A 4 26.97 29.25 -16.57
N LEU A 5 26.34 30.24 -17.20
CA LEU A 5 25.00 30.18 -17.79
C LEU A 5 25.06 29.31 -19.06
N LEU A 6 24.19 28.32 -19.18
CA LEU A 6 23.84 27.66 -20.45
C LEU A 6 22.30 27.60 -20.57
N PRO A 7 21.78 27.61 -21.80
CA PRO A 7 20.51 28.26 -22.12
C PRO A 7 19.31 27.35 -21.92
N THR A 8 18.18 27.99 -21.62
CA THR A 8 16.83 27.46 -21.72
C THR A 8 16.56 26.85 -23.10
N LEU A 9 16.35 25.53 -23.16
CA LEU A 9 15.77 24.87 -24.33
C LEU A 9 14.31 24.54 -24.04
N SER A 10 13.42 25.31 -24.68
CA SER A 10 12.01 24.98 -24.84
C SER A 10 11.83 23.65 -25.59
N PRO A 11 10.74 22.89 -25.37
CA PRO A 11 10.57 21.57 -25.96
C PRO A 11 10.19 21.67 -27.44
N PRO A 12 10.74 20.86 -28.36
CA PRO A 12 10.17 20.75 -29.68
C PRO A 12 9.01 19.76 -29.64
N ALA A 13 7.83 20.28 -29.95
CA ALA A 13 6.75 19.49 -30.51
C ALA A 13 7.21 18.86 -31.83
N SER A 14 7.12 17.54 -31.96
CA SER A 14 6.48 16.87 -33.10
C SER A 14 6.66 15.35 -33.02
N ARG A 15 5.60 14.63 -33.38
CA ARG A 15 5.43 13.17 -33.36
C ARG A 15 6.32 12.42 -34.37
N ALA A 16 7.39 13.04 -34.90
CA ALA A 16 8.21 12.49 -35.98
C ALA A 16 9.42 11.66 -35.50
N ALA A 17 9.94 11.90 -34.28
CA ALA A 17 11.12 11.19 -33.78
C ALA A 17 10.85 9.75 -33.33
N ALA A 18 9.60 9.41 -32.98
CA ALA A 18 9.22 8.06 -32.56
C ALA A 18 9.11 7.05 -33.73
N ALA A 19 9.06 7.53 -34.97
CA ALA A 19 8.90 6.68 -36.16
C ALA A 19 10.21 6.06 -36.67
N LEU A 20 11.38 6.53 -36.21
CA LEU A 20 12.67 6.08 -36.73
C LEU A 20 13.25 4.83 -36.00
N LEU A 21 12.75 4.50 -34.81
CA LEU A 21 13.24 3.36 -34.01
C LEU A 21 12.44 2.05 -34.20
N LEU A 22 11.37 2.05 -34.99
CA LEU A 22 10.51 0.87 -35.22
C LEU A 22 10.85 0.07 -36.49
N ARG A 23 11.92 0.40 -37.22
CA ARG A 23 12.26 -0.24 -38.50
C ARG A 23 13.09 -1.54 -38.40
N ARG A 24 13.28 -2.14 -37.22
CA ARG A 24 14.07 -3.38 -37.07
C ARG A 24 13.44 -4.49 -36.21
N ALA A 25 12.14 -4.42 -35.89
CA ALA A 25 11.43 -5.52 -35.23
C ALA A 25 10.57 -6.27 -36.26
N PRO A 26 10.43 -7.61 -36.16
CA PRO A 26 9.50 -8.37 -36.99
C PRO A 26 8.07 -7.85 -36.78
N PRO A 27 7.20 -7.89 -37.81
CA PRO A 27 5.85 -7.37 -37.68
C PRO A 27 5.10 -8.14 -36.60
N LEU A 28 4.60 -7.41 -35.59
CA LEU A 28 3.72 -7.99 -34.58
C LEU A 28 2.47 -8.56 -35.29
N PRO A 29 1.96 -9.73 -34.85
CA PRO A 29 0.76 -10.31 -35.44
C PRO A 29 -0.40 -9.31 -35.35
N LEU A 30 -1.19 -9.20 -36.42
CA LEU A 30 -2.32 -8.25 -36.57
C LEU A 30 -3.31 -8.30 -35.39
N SER A 31 -3.42 -9.43 -34.71
CA SER A 31 -4.21 -9.62 -33.49
C SER A 31 -3.69 -8.79 -32.30
N LEU A 32 -2.38 -8.66 -32.14
CA LEU A 32 -1.75 -7.83 -31.10
C LEU A 32 -1.89 -6.35 -31.41
N LEU A 33 -1.70 -5.98 -32.68
CA LEU A 33 -1.84 -4.59 -33.15
C LEU A 33 -3.26 -4.06 -32.95
N ARG A 34 -4.28 -4.91 -33.22
CA ARG A 34 -5.69 -4.59 -33.00
C ARG A 34 -6.05 -4.43 -31.51
N ARG A 35 -5.32 -5.12 -30.63
CA ARG A 35 -5.49 -5.01 -29.16
C ARG A 35 -4.83 -3.75 -28.58
N LEU A 36 -3.71 -3.32 -29.16
CA LEU A 36 -2.98 -2.11 -28.79
C LEU A 36 -3.64 -0.83 -29.33
N LEU A 37 -4.38 -0.92 -30.45
CA LEU A 37 -5.07 0.19 -31.11
C LEU A 37 -6.57 0.27 -30.77
N ALA A 38 -7.10 -0.66 -29.98
CA ALA A 38 -8.48 -0.58 -29.52
C ALA A 38 -8.63 0.60 -28.55
N PRO A 39 -9.60 1.51 -28.73
CA PRO A 39 -9.87 2.54 -27.75
C PRO A 39 -10.17 1.88 -26.40
N ALA A 40 -9.62 2.42 -25.31
CA ALA A 40 -9.97 1.99 -23.97
C ALA A 40 -11.51 2.10 -23.82
N PRO A 41 -12.18 1.09 -23.25
CA PRO A 41 -13.61 1.16 -23.04
C PRO A 41 -13.95 2.43 -22.24
N SER A 42 -15.00 3.13 -22.66
CA SER A 42 -15.48 4.31 -21.95
C SER A 42 -15.81 3.94 -20.49
N PRO A 43 -15.44 4.76 -19.49
CA PRO A 43 -15.72 4.46 -18.10
C PRO A 43 -17.24 4.31 -17.89
N PRO A 44 -17.69 3.32 -17.09
CA PRO A 44 -19.11 3.13 -16.82
C PRO A 44 -19.74 4.36 -16.18
N ARG A 45 -20.96 4.70 -16.60
CA ARG A 45 -21.76 5.82 -16.07
C ARG A 45 -22.49 5.48 -14.76
N ALA A 46 -22.42 4.22 -14.32
CA ALA A 46 -23.07 3.68 -13.13
C ALA A 46 -22.03 3.11 -12.16
N ASP A 47 -22.44 2.85 -10.92
CA ASP A 47 -21.61 2.23 -9.90
C ASP A 47 -21.00 0.91 -10.40
N LEU A 48 -19.72 0.73 -10.11
CA LEU A 48 -18.97 -0.48 -10.41
C LEU A 48 -19.23 -1.51 -9.32
N LEU A 49 -19.71 -2.69 -9.73
CA LEU A 49 -19.89 -3.82 -8.84
C LEU A 49 -18.89 -4.92 -9.20
N MET A 50 -18.01 -5.29 -8.27
CA MET A 50 -16.89 -6.19 -8.52
C MET A 50 -16.98 -7.42 -7.62
N LEU A 51 -16.91 -8.61 -8.22
CA LEU A 51 -16.65 -9.86 -7.50
C LEU A 51 -15.14 -10.12 -7.46
N GLY A 52 -14.55 -10.24 -6.27
CA GLY A 52 -13.16 -10.66 -6.06
C GLY A 52 -13.06 -12.12 -5.65
N ILE A 53 -12.09 -12.86 -6.21
CA ILE A 53 -11.80 -14.27 -5.89
C ILE A 53 -10.31 -14.45 -5.53
N GLU A 54 -10.03 -15.07 -4.39
CA GLU A 54 -8.67 -15.31 -3.87
C GLU A 54 -8.49 -16.80 -3.55
N THR A 55 -7.47 -17.43 -4.14
CA THR A 55 -7.11 -18.85 -3.98
C THR A 55 -5.59 -19.07 -4.13
N SER A 56 -4.76 -18.13 -3.68
CA SER A 56 -3.30 -18.19 -3.90
C SER A 56 -2.58 -19.23 -3.05
N CYS A 57 -3.11 -19.63 -1.89
CA CYS A 57 -2.43 -20.53 -0.97
C CYS A 57 -3.38 -21.57 -0.35
N ASP A 58 -3.94 -21.28 0.82
CA ASP A 58 -4.68 -22.20 1.70
C ASP A 58 -6.09 -21.68 2.04
N ASP A 59 -6.38 -20.39 1.81
CA ASP A 59 -7.73 -19.84 1.96
C ASP A 59 -8.46 -19.76 0.62
N THR A 60 -9.72 -20.19 0.60
CA THR A 60 -10.65 -19.90 -0.51
C THR A 60 -11.52 -18.73 -0.10
N ALA A 61 -11.41 -17.60 -0.79
CA ALA A 61 -12.19 -16.41 -0.44
C ALA A 61 -12.87 -15.77 -1.65
N ALA A 62 -14.04 -15.18 -1.40
CA ALA A 62 -14.75 -14.32 -2.33
C ALA A 62 -15.39 -13.13 -1.63
N ALA A 63 -15.49 -12.00 -2.33
CA ALA A 63 -16.10 -10.78 -1.81
C ALA A 63 -16.77 -9.98 -2.93
N VAL A 64 -17.82 -9.23 -2.59
CA VAL A 64 -18.45 -8.27 -3.51
C VAL A 64 -18.22 -6.86 -2.98
N VAL A 65 -17.74 -5.96 -3.85
CA VAL A 65 -17.46 -4.56 -3.53
C VAL A 65 -18.13 -3.65 -4.55
N ARG A 66 -18.73 -2.55 -4.08
CA ARG A 66 -19.31 -1.48 -4.90
C ARG A 66 -18.39 -0.25 -4.89
N SER A 67 -18.23 0.43 -6.01
CA SER A 67 -17.51 1.70 -6.10
C SER A 67 -18.29 2.69 -6.97
N PRO A 68 -18.34 3.99 -6.64
CA PRO A 68 -18.92 5.01 -7.53
C PRO A 68 -18.22 5.07 -8.90
N PRO A 69 -18.90 5.57 -9.97
CA PRO A 69 -18.30 5.71 -11.29
C PRO A 69 -17.12 6.70 -11.30
N LEU A 70 -16.19 6.48 -12.23
CA LEU A 70 -15.07 7.40 -12.47
C LEU A 70 -15.61 8.75 -12.98
N PRO A 71 -15.14 9.90 -12.46
CA PRO A 71 -15.49 11.20 -13.05
C PRO A 71 -15.00 11.27 -14.49
N LEU A 72 -15.82 11.85 -15.36
CA LEU A 72 -15.66 11.85 -16.82
C LEU A 72 -14.42 12.60 -17.35
N PHE A 73 -13.52 13.08 -16.50
CA PHE A 73 -12.35 13.86 -16.88
C PHE A 73 -11.17 13.61 -15.95
N GLN A 74 -10.40 12.56 -16.25
CA GLN A 74 -8.95 12.59 -15.97
C GLN A 74 -8.26 11.80 -17.08
N THR A 75 -8.22 12.40 -18.26
CA THR A 75 -7.26 12.03 -19.30
C THR A 75 -5.87 12.10 -18.69
N ALA A 76 -5.26 10.93 -18.54
CA ALA A 76 -3.83 10.69 -18.50
C ALA A 76 -2.97 11.95 -18.25
N CYS A 77 -2.70 12.27 -16.98
CA CYS A 77 -1.41 12.86 -16.67
C CYS A 77 -0.36 11.85 -17.15
N SER A 78 0.56 12.30 -17.98
CA SER A 78 1.61 11.52 -18.65
C SER A 78 2.45 10.75 -17.63
N GLY A 79 2.03 9.52 -17.31
CA GLY A 79 2.66 8.67 -16.30
C GLY A 79 1.61 7.70 -15.77
N GLY A 80 1.51 6.51 -16.37
CA GLY A 80 0.47 5.52 -16.11
C GLY A 80 0.48 4.94 -14.69
N GLY A 81 0.03 5.72 -13.72
CA GLY A 81 -0.35 5.27 -12.39
C GLY A 81 -1.86 5.13 -12.30
N VAL A 82 -2.34 3.93 -12.00
CA VAL A 82 -3.73 3.72 -11.58
C VAL A 82 -3.90 4.35 -10.20
N GLY A 83 -4.66 5.44 -10.11
CA GLY A 83 -5.05 6.04 -8.84
C GLY A 83 -6.05 5.15 -8.12
N VAL A 84 -5.75 4.77 -6.89
CA VAL A 84 -6.64 3.97 -6.04
C VAL A 84 -7.59 4.93 -5.31
N ARG A 85 -8.90 4.80 -5.52
CA ARG A 85 -9.90 5.52 -4.72
C ARG A 85 -10.21 4.80 -3.40
N GLY A 86 -10.74 5.55 -2.43
CA GLY A 86 -11.09 5.08 -1.09
C GLY A 86 -12.58 5.18 -0.72
N ASP A 87 -13.46 5.41 -1.70
CA ASP A 87 -14.91 5.63 -1.55
C ASP A 87 -15.76 4.36 -1.85
N GLY A 88 -15.14 3.18 -1.93
CA GLY A 88 -15.83 1.91 -2.16
C GLY A 88 -16.49 1.31 -0.91
N GLU A 89 -17.57 0.56 -1.12
CA GLU A 89 -18.36 -0.14 -0.10
C GLU A 89 -18.18 -1.67 -0.23
N ILE A 90 -17.87 -2.36 0.88
CA ILE A 90 -17.82 -3.84 0.92
C ILE A 90 -19.23 -4.35 1.19
N LEU A 91 -19.81 -5.09 0.23
CA LEU A 91 -21.15 -5.65 0.37
C LEU A 91 -21.15 -7.03 1.01
N SER A 92 -20.10 -7.83 0.77
CA SER A 92 -19.94 -9.15 1.37
C SER A 92 -18.49 -9.62 1.39
N GLN A 93 -18.18 -10.56 2.28
CA GLN A 93 -16.90 -11.27 2.34
C GLN A 93 -17.12 -12.67 2.92
N VAL A 94 -16.67 -13.69 2.20
CA VAL A 94 -16.74 -15.10 2.61
C VAL A 94 -15.35 -15.72 2.49
N VAL A 95 -14.94 -16.44 3.54
CA VAL A 95 -13.65 -17.14 3.60
C VAL A 95 -13.91 -18.57 4.07
N SER A 96 -13.36 -19.54 3.35
CA SER A 96 -13.25 -20.94 3.76
C SER A 96 -11.77 -21.26 3.94
N SER A 97 -11.36 -21.41 5.20
CA SER A 97 -9.97 -21.63 5.58
C SER A 97 -9.63 -23.10 5.75
N GLN A 98 -8.37 -23.45 5.47
CA GLN A 98 -7.84 -24.81 5.53
C GLN A 98 -6.95 -25.06 6.75
N GLU A 99 -7.11 -24.29 7.84
CA GLU A 99 -6.32 -24.42 9.08
C GLU A 99 -6.18 -25.87 9.57
N ASP A 100 -7.27 -26.66 9.54
CA ASP A 100 -7.27 -28.07 9.97
C ASP A 100 -6.38 -28.98 9.12
N LEU A 101 -6.21 -28.66 7.83
CA LEU A 101 -5.30 -29.38 6.93
C LEU A 101 -3.84 -29.02 7.22
N LEU A 102 -3.55 -27.77 7.57
CA LEU A 102 -2.20 -27.34 7.96
C LEU A 102 -1.71 -28.04 9.23
N VAL A 103 -2.60 -28.14 10.24
CA VAL A 103 -2.31 -28.81 11.51
C VAL A 103 -1.98 -30.29 11.29
N ARG A 104 -2.67 -30.96 10.36
CA ARG A 104 -2.50 -32.39 10.09
C ARG A 104 -1.21 -32.73 9.34
N TRP A 105 -0.69 -31.82 8.52
CA TRP A 105 0.44 -32.09 7.62
C TRP A 105 1.70 -31.26 7.90
N GLY A 106 1.66 -30.36 8.88
CA GLY A 106 2.81 -29.54 9.29
C GLY A 106 3.20 -28.46 8.26
N GLY A 107 2.31 -28.15 7.32
CA GLY A 107 2.53 -27.17 6.24
C GLY A 107 1.50 -27.30 5.11
N VAL A 108 1.58 -26.40 4.13
CA VAL A 108 0.68 -26.40 2.97
C VAL A 108 1.12 -27.49 1.98
N ALA A 109 0.32 -28.54 1.84
CA ALA A 109 0.49 -29.56 0.79
C ALA A 109 -0.21 -29.09 -0.51
N PRO A 110 0.52 -28.69 -1.58
CA PRO A 110 -0.08 -27.97 -2.70
C PRO A 110 -1.23 -28.69 -3.41
N LYS A 111 -1.16 -30.03 -3.49
CA LYS A 111 -2.21 -30.83 -4.12
C LYS A 111 -3.49 -30.90 -3.28
N MET A 112 -3.34 -31.02 -1.96
CA MET A 112 -4.48 -31.02 -1.04
C MET A 112 -5.14 -29.64 -0.97
N ALA A 113 -4.33 -28.58 -1.02
CA ALA A 113 -4.84 -27.21 -1.07
C ALA A 113 -5.65 -26.94 -2.34
N GLU A 114 -5.17 -27.40 -3.51
CA GLU A 114 -5.93 -27.37 -4.77
C GLU A 114 -7.29 -28.08 -4.66
N GLU A 115 -7.31 -29.29 -4.08
CA GLU A 115 -8.54 -30.07 -3.89
C GLU A 115 -9.52 -29.38 -2.96
N ALA A 116 -9.03 -28.83 -1.84
CA ALA A 116 -9.84 -28.08 -0.89
C ALA A 116 -10.44 -26.81 -1.53
N HIS A 117 -9.66 -26.05 -2.31
CA HIS A 117 -10.21 -24.93 -3.08
C HIS A 117 -11.30 -25.41 -4.06
N SER A 118 -11.05 -26.51 -4.77
CA SER A 118 -12.00 -27.03 -5.78
C SER A 118 -13.34 -27.42 -5.16
N LEU A 119 -13.33 -27.95 -3.93
CA LEU A 119 -14.55 -28.28 -3.19
C LEU A 119 -15.27 -27.04 -2.64
N ALA A 120 -14.54 -26.00 -2.24
CA ALA A 120 -15.10 -24.83 -1.57
C ALA A 120 -15.55 -23.71 -2.53
N ILE A 121 -14.87 -23.55 -3.67
CA ILE A 121 -14.94 -22.33 -4.50
C ILE A 121 -16.36 -21.98 -4.98
N ASP A 122 -17.18 -22.98 -5.32
CA ASP A 122 -18.55 -22.75 -5.80
C ASP A 122 -19.44 -22.23 -4.66
N GLN A 123 -19.37 -22.81 -3.47
CA GLN A 123 -20.12 -22.35 -2.29
C GLN A 123 -19.66 -20.98 -1.81
N VAL A 124 -18.35 -20.74 -1.74
CA VAL A 124 -17.78 -19.46 -1.28
C VAL A 124 -18.22 -18.31 -2.19
N VAL A 125 -18.15 -18.50 -3.52
CA VAL A 125 -18.58 -17.48 -4.47
C VAL A 125 -20.08 -17.25 -4.42
N GLN A 126 -20.89 -18.33 -4.41
CA GLN A 126 -22.34 -18.18 -4.36
C GLN A 126 -22.78 -17.46 -3.09
N LYS A 127 -22.24 -17.87 -1.94
CA LYS A 127 -22.54 -17.23 -0.66
C LYS A 127 -22.15 -15.74 -0.66
N ALA A 128 -21.02 -15.37 -1.27
CA ALA A 128 -20.63 -13.96 -1.36
C ALA A 128 -21.62 -13.14 -2.19
N LEU A 129 -22.19 -13.69 -3.27
CA LEU A 129 -23.24 -13.03 -4.06
C LEU A 129 -24.54 -12.92 -3.27
N ASP A 130 -24.95 -14.00 -2.62
CA ASP A 130 -26.17 -14.06 -1.81
C ASP A 130 -26.10 -13.08 -0.62
N ASP A 131 -24.98 -13.05 0.12
CA ASP A 131 -24.76 -12.14 1.25
C ASP A 131 -24.75 -10.66 0.81
N ALA A 132 -24.33 -10.38 -0.42
CA ALA A 132 -24.38 -9.05 -1.02
C ALA A 132 -25.74 -8.70 -1.64
N ASN A 133 -26.68 -9.65 -1.68
CA ASN A 133 -27.98 -9.54 -2.33
C ASN A 133 -27.89 -9.09 -3.81
N VAL A 134 -26.97 -9.72 -4.56
CA VAL A 134 -26.75 -9.45 -5.98
C VAL A 134 -26.61 -10.77 -6.76
N SER A 135 -26.85 -10.71 -8.07
CA SER A 135 -26.60 -11.81 -9.00
C SER A 135 -25.38 -11.53 -9.88
N GLU A 136 -24.89 -12.54 -10.60
CA GLU A 136 -23.78 -12.34 -11.54
C GLU A 136 -24.12 -11.40 -12.69
N ASN A 137 -25.40 -11.19 -13.01
CA ASN A 137 -25.84 -10.23 -14.02
C ASN A 137 -25.65 -8.77 -13.59
N ASP A 138 -25.58 -8.52 -12.28
CA ASP A 138 -25.41 -7.18 -11.72
C ASP A 138 -23.93 -6.77 -11.68
N LEU A 139 -23.02 -7.73 -11.83
CA LEU A 139 -21.58 -7.49 -11.77
C LEU A 139 -21.11 -6.69 -12.99
N SER A 140 -20.20 -5.76 -12.73
CA SER A 140 -19.48 -5.03 -13.78
C SER A 140 -18.25 -5.79 -14.27
N ALA A 141 -17.60 -6.56 -13.39
CA ALA A 141 -16.42 -7.37 -13.70
C ALA A 141 -16.16 -8.43 -12.61
N VAL A 142 -15.29 -9.38 -12.93
CA VAL A 142 -14.75 -10.38 -11.97
C VAL A 142 -13.25 -10.17 -11.81
N ALA A 143 -12.82 -9.84 -10.61
CA ALA A 143 -11.42 -9.78 -10.20
C ALA A 143 -10.97 -11.13 -9.62
N VAL A 144 -9.76 -11.56 -9.97
CA VAL A 144 -9.21 -12.82 -9.48
C VAL A 144 -7.70 -12.73 -9.29
N THR A 145 -7.20 -13.31 -8.21
CA THR A 145 -5.77 -13.38 -7.95
C THR A 145 -5.08 -14.27 -9.00
N VAL A 146 -4.09 -13.70 -9.70
CA VAL A 146 -3.31 -14.40 -10.74
C VAL A 146 -1.87 -14.71 -10.29
N GLY A 147 -1.45 -14.17 -9.15
CA GLY A 147 -0.17 -14.47 -8.50
C GLY A 147 0.35 -13.31 -7.65
N PRO A 148 1.45 -13.51 -6.89
CA PRO A 148 2.11 -14.78 -6.62
C PRO A 148 1.22 -15.75 -5.82
N GLY A 149 1.58 -17.04 -5.80
CA GLY A 149 0.83 -18.10 -5.11
C GLY A 149 1.18 -19.49 -5.64
N LEU A 150 0.64 -20.53 -5.02
CA LEU A 150 0.75 -21.92 -5.48
C LEU A 150 0.03 -22.08 -6.81
N SER A 151 0.77 -22.47 -7.86
CA SER A 151 0.25 -22.56 -9.24
C SER A 151 -1.03 -23.41 -9.36
N LEU A 152 -1.11 -24.53 -8.62
CA LEU A 152 -2.30 -25.39 -8.60
C LEU A 152 -3.52 -24.66 -7.99
N CYS A 153 -3.33 -23.98 -6.87
CA CYS A 153 -4.37 -23.22 -6.19
C CYS A 153 -4.86 -22.02 -7.02
N LEU A 154 -3.94 -21.24 -7.59
CA LEU A 154 -4.26 -20.10 -8.47
C LEU A 154 -5.13 -20.52 -9.67
N ARG A 155 -4.86 -21.71 -10.24
CA ARG A 155 -5.66 -22.24 -11.34
C ARG A 155 -7.11 -22.43 -10.96
N VAL A 156 -7.44 -22.80 -9.72
CA VAL A 156 -8.83 -23.02 -9.28
C VAL A 156 -9.62 -21.72 -9.35
N GLY A 157 -9.14 -20.65 -8.72
CA GLY A 157 -9.76 -19.33 -8.75
C GLY A 157 -9.87 -18.78 -10.18
N VAL A 158 -8.80 -18.86 -10.97
CA VAL A 158 -8.80 -18.38 -12.37
C VAL A 158 -9.83 -19.15 -13.23
N HIS A 159 -9.97 -20.46 -13.06
CA HIS A 159 -11.00 -21.23 -13.78
C HIS A 159 -12.42 -20.79 -13.39
N LYS A 160 -12.69 -20.60 -12.10
CA LYS A 160 -14.00 -20.12 -11.63
C LYS A 160 -14.31 -18.73 -12.18
N ALA A 161 -13.37 -17.79 -12.08
CA ALA A 161 -13.52 -16.44 -12.63
C ALA A 161 -13.80 -16.46 -14.14
N ARG A 162 -13.07 -17.30 -14.90
CA ARG A 162 -13.29 -17.47 -16.34
C ARG A 162 -14.65 -18.07 -16.67
N LYS A 163 -15.15 -19.01 -15.87
CA LYS A 163 -16.48 -19.60 -16.04
C LYS A 163 -17.57 -18.53 -15.89
N ILE A 164 -17.52 -17.73 -14.81
CA ILE A 164 -18.48 -16.64 -14.56
C ILE A 164 -18.40 -15.60 -15.69
N ALA A 165 -17.19 -15.10 -15.97
CA ALA A 165 -17.00 -14.08 -16.99
C ALA A 165 -17.48 -14.53 -18.38
N LYS A 166 -17.28 -15.80 -18.74
CA LYS A 166 -17.78 -16.35 -20.00
C LYS A 166 -19.32 -16.43 -20.02
N SER A 167 -19.94 -16.93 -18.95
CA SER A 167 -21.39 -17.09 -18.86
C SER A 167 -22.14 -15.76 -18.90
N PHE A 168 -21.60 -14.75 -18.20
CA PHE A 168 -22.26 -13.45 -18.01
C PHE A 168 -21.65 -12.32 -18.87
N ARG A 169 -20.71 -12.65 -19.77
CA ARG A 169 -20.01 -11.72 -20.68
C ARG A 169 -19.32 -10.57 -19.93
N LEU A 170 -18.72 -10.87 -18.78
CA LEU A 170 -18.05 -9.89 -17.94
C LEU A 170 -16.55 -9.78 -18.28
N PRO A 171 -15.94 -8.61 -18.11
CA PRO A 171 -14.48 -8.47 -18.06
C PRO A 171 -13.87 -9.26 -16.87
N ILE A 172 -12.64 -9.73 -17.06
CA ILE A 172 -11.81 -10.30 -15.97
C ILE A 172 -10.66 -9.35 -15.67
N VAL A 173 -10.45 -9.08 -14.38
CA VAL A 173 -9.31 -8.32 -13.86
C VAL A 173 -8.38 -9.29 -13.13
N GLY A 174 -7.18 -9.52 -13.68
CA GLY A 174 -6.14 -10.25 -12.98
C GLY A 174 -5.50 -9.38 -11.91
N VAL A 175 -5.54 -9.81 -10.66
CA VAL A 175 -5.04 -9.06 -9.51
C VAL A 175 -3.76 -9.69 -8.98
N HIS A 176 -2.77 -8.86 -8.69
CA HIS A 176 -1.56 -9.31 -8.02
C HIS A 176 -1.82 -9.45 -6.52
N HIS A 177 -1.61 -10.63 -5.93
CA HIS A 177 -1.92 -10.95 -4.53
C HIS A 177 -1.31 -9.92 -3.55
N MET A 178 -0.05 -9.55 -3.80
CA MET A 178 0.65 -8.57 -2.96
C MET A 178 0.11 -7.15 -3.13
N GLU A 179 -0.39 -6.82 -4.32
CA GLU A 179 -1.04 -5.53 -4.56
C GLU A 179 -2.34 -5.47 -3.77
N ALA A 180 -3.13 -6.56 -3.77
CA ALA A 180 -4.33 -6.67 -2.94
C ALA A 180 -4.00 -6.54 -1.44
N HIS A 181 -2.98 -7.24 -0.93
CA HIS A 181 -2.55 -7.11 0.47
C HIS A 181 -2.03 -5.72 0.81
N ALA A 182 -1.38 -5.02 -0.12
CA ALA A 182 -0.92 -3.66 0.03
C ALA A 182 -2.06 -2.64 0.04
N LEU A 183 -3.17 -2.93 -0.64
CA LEU A 183 -4.37 -2.10 -0.67
C LEU A 183 -5.29 -2.29 0.55
N VAL A 184 -4.92 -3.11 1.53
CA VAL A 184 -5.75 -3.47 2.69
C VAL A 184 -5.18 -3.08 4.08
N PRO A 185 -3.87 -2.87 4.34
CA PRO A 185 -3.39 -2.68 5.71
C PRO A 185 -3.96 -1.40 6.29
N MET A 186 -4.68 -1.55 7.39
CA MET A 186 -5.26 -0.47 8.17
C MET A 186 -6.23 0.45 7.42
N ARG A 187 -6.67 0.16 6.18
CA ARG A 187 -7.66 1.02 5.46
C ARG A 187 -9.01 1.09 6.16
N GLN A 188 -9.36 0.07 6.95
CA GLN A 188 -10.55 0.09 7.81
C GLN A 188 -10.38 0.97 9.05
N HIS A 189 -9.14 1.32 9.42
CA HIS A 189 -8.90 2.24 10.53
C HIS A 189 -9.11 3.66 10.04
N LYS A 190 -10.06 4.33 10.69
CA LYS A 190 -10.38 5.74 10.40
C LYS A 190 -9.30 6.70 10.90
N ASP A 191 -8.35 6.21 11.70
CA ASP A 191 -7.25 7.00 12.25
C ASP A 191 -6.16 7.33 11.21
N CYS A 192 -5.18 8.13 11.61
CA CYS A 192 -4.01 8.44 10.78
C CYS A 192 -2.82 7.51 11.06
N ASN A 193 -3.02 6.43 11.83
CA ASN A 193 -1.96 5.49 12.14
C ASN A 193 -1.63 4.61 10.92
N PHE A 194 -0.38 4.17 10.85
CA PHE A 194 0.08 3.24 9.82
C PHE A 194 1.12 2.28 10.40
N SER A 195 1.25 1.12 9.76
CA SER A 195 2.25 0.11 10.09
C SER A 195 2.80 -0.53 8.83
N TYR A 196 4.12 -0.64 8.76
CA TYR A 196 4.83 -1.34 7.69
C TYR A 196 5.24 -2.76 8.06
N ALA A 197 4.82 -3.27 9.22
CA ALA A 197 5.21 -4.61 9.67
C ALA A 197 4.79 -5.70 8.67
N GLY A 198 3.55 -5.63 8.16
CA GLY A 198 3.07 -6.54 7.12
C GLY A 198 3.88 -6.40 5.83
N LEU A 199 4.13 -5.17 5.39
CA LEU A 199 4.91 -4.89 4.18
C LEU A 199 6.36 -5.40 4.28
N LYS A 200 6.99 -5.31 5.46
CA LYS A 200 8.32 -5.89 5.74
C LYS A 200 8.31 -7.41 5.55
N THR A 201 7.34 -8.11 6.14
CA THR A 201 7.19 -9.56 5.99
C THR A 201 7.02 -9.93 4.53
N GLN A 202 6.23 -9.17 3.79
CA GLN A 202 5.97 -9.39 2.38
C GLN A 202 7.20 -9.19 1.48
N VAL A 203 8.02 -8.17 1.77
CA VAL A 203 9.31 -8.00 1.08
C VAL A 203 10.23 -9.19 1.34
N ARG A 204 10.30 -9.66 2.60
CA ARG A 204 11.10 -10.85 2.95
C ARG A 204 10.67 -12.08 2.16
N LEU A 205 9.36 -12.38 2.12
CA LEU A 205 8.82 -13.50 1.34
C LEU A 205 9.09 -13.35 -0.17
N ALA A 206 9.04 -12.14 -0.70
CA ALA A 206 9.35 -11.85 -2.11
C ALA A 206 10.83 -12.07 -2.47
N ILE A 207 11.73 -11.91 -1.49
CA ILE A 207 13.17 -12.20 -1.59
C ILE A 207 13.38 -13.72 -1.53
N GLU A 208 12.80 -14.39 -0.53
CA GLU A 208 12.93 -15.84 -0.31
C GLU A 208 12.38 -16.64 -1.50
N SER A 209 11.19 -16.31 -2.00
CA SER A 209 10.54 -17.00 -3.13
C SER A 209 11.32 -16.93 -4.44
N ARG A 210 12.24 -15.97 -4.59
CA ARG A 210 13.09 -15.80 -5.77
C ARG A 210 14.52 -16.29 -5.55
N ASN A 211 14.80 -16.94 -4.42
CA ASN A 211 16.12 -17.41 -4.03
C ASN A 211 17.21 -16.34 -4.16
N ILE A 212 16.86 -15.09 -3.85
CA ILE A 212 17.79 -13.97 -3.91
C ILE A 212 18.72 -14.09 -2.69
N SER A 213 20.01 -14.29 -2.92
CA SER A 213 20.98 -14.32 -1.81
C SER A 213 20.95 -13.01 -1.04
N THR A 214 20.94 -13.14 0.29
CA THR A 214 21.01 -12.03 1.24
C THR A 214 22.40 -11.85 1.84
N ASP A 215 23.37 -12.64 1.37
CA ASP A 215 24.77 -12.50 1.76
C ASP A 215 25.29 -11.13 1.33
N ASP A 216 26.31 -10.63 2.03
CA ASP A 216 26.98 -9.34 1.77
C ASP A 216 27.83 -9.36 0.48
N VAL A 217 27.24 -9.83 -0.62
CA VAL A 217 27.82 -9.80 -1.95
C VAL A 217 27.56 -8.40 -2.53
N PRO A 218 28.59 -7.68 -2.98
CA PRO A 218 28.42 -6.38 -3.61
C PRO A 218 27.40 -6.45 -4.76
N ILE A 219 26.49 -5.49 -4.83
CA ILE A 219 25.48 -5.45 -5.91
C ILE A 219 26.12 -5.35 -7.30
N SER A 220 27.37 -4.88 -7.39
CA SER A 220 28.17 -4.85 -8.61
C SER A 220 28.49 -6.23 -9.16
N SER A 221 28.56 -7.26 -8.32
CA SER A 221 28.78 -8.66 -8.73
C SER A 221 27.50 -9.42 -9.09
N ALA A 222 26.33 -8.84 -8.84
CA ALA A 222 25.06 -9.46 -9.20
C ALA A 222 24.81 -9.45 -10.72
N THR A 223 24.15 -10.50 -11.22
CA THR A 223 23.73 -10.57 -12.62
C THR A 223 22.75 -9.44 -12.95
N LYS A 224 22.59 -9.13 -14.24
CA LYS A 224 21.63 -8.10 -14.67
C LYS A 224 20.20 -8.44 -14.23
N ASP A 225 19.82 -9.70 -14.32
CA ASP A 225 18.48 -10.18 -13.95
C ASP A 225 18.27 -10.11 -12.44
N ASP A 226 19.25 -10.49 -11.63
CA ASP A 226 19.19 -10.37 -10.16
C ASP A 226 19.03 -8.89 -9.73
N ARG A 227 19.85 -8.00 -10.31
CA ARG A 227 19.73 -6.55 -10.07
C ARG A 227 18.35 -6.01 -10.44
N GLN A 228 17.78 -6.45 -11.56
CA GLN A 228 16.46 -6.03 -11.99
C GLN A 228 15.37 -6.53 -11.03
N ILE A 229 15.46 -7.77 -10.56
CA ILE A 229 14.52 -8.33 -9.59
C ILE A 229 14.58 -7.55 -8.27
N ARG A 230 15.78 -7.29 -7.74
CA ARG A 230 15.97 -6.48 -6.52
C ARG A 230 15.40 -5.08 -6.68
N ALA A 231 15.66 -4.42 -7.82
CA ALA A 231 15.12 -3.11 -8.13
C ALA A 231 13.58 -3.13 -8.21
N ASN A 232 12.99 -4.17 -8.79
CA ASN A 232 11.53 -4.31 -8.86
C ASN A 232 10.91 -4.48 -7.47
N ILE A 233 11.52 -5.28 -6.60
CA ILE A 233 11.06 -5.46 -5.20
C ILE A 233 11.17 -4.13 -4.45
N ALA A 234 12.30 -3.43 -4.54
CA ALA A 234 12.52 -2.14 -3.89
C ALA A 234 11.53 -1.06 -4.39
N ALA A 235 11.31 -0.98 -5.71
CA ALA A 235 10.36 -0.05 -6.30
C ALA A 235 8.92 -0.36 -5.87
N SER A 236 8.55 -1.64 -5.81
CA SER A 236 7.23 -2.09 -5.34
C SER A 236 7.03 -1.73 -3.86
N PHE A 237 8.04 -1.97 -3.02
CA PHE A 237 8.02 -1.56 -1.62
C PHE A 237 7.85 -0.05 -1.47
N GLN A 238 8.69 0.74 -2.16
CA GLN A 238 8.63 2.20 -2.09
C GLN A 238 7.25 2.71 -2.52
N ARG A 239 6.71 2.20 -3.63
CA ARG A 239 5.39 2.58 -4.14
C ARG A 239 4.31 2.35 -3.10
N VAL A 240 4.25 1.14 -2.52
CA VAL A 240 3.23 0.78 -1.53
C VAL A 240 3.41 1.56 -0.24
N ALA A 241 4.64 1.68 0.26
CA ALA A 241 4.91 2.41 1.49
C ALA A 241 4.50 3.88 1.39
N VAL A 242 4.79 4.52 0.26
CA VAL A 242 4.40 5.91 0.00
C VAL A 242 2.89 6.03 -0.23
N LEU A 243 2.24 5.08 -0.90
CA LEU A 243 0.78 5.07 -1.04
C LEU A 243 0.09 5.10 0.33
N HIS A 244 0.58 4.31 1.30
CA HIS A 244 0.08 4.38 2.67
C HIS A 244 0.26 5.75 3.32
N LEU A 245 1.43 6.38 3.14
CA LEU A 245 1.66 7.75 3.64
C LEU A 245 0.70 8.73 2.98
N GLU A 246 0.51 8.65 1.67
CA GLU A 246 -0.39 9.54 0.93
C GLU A 246 -1.81 9.49 1.50
N GLU A 247 -2.35 8.30 1.72
CA GLU A 247 -3.70 8.14 2.27
C GLU A 247 -3.83 8.74 3.68
N ARG A 248 -2.84 8.52 4.55
CA ARG A 248 -2.87 9.03 5.92
C ARG A 248 -2.65 10.53 5.98
N CYS A 249 -1.72 11.04 5.18
CA CYS A 249 -1.46 12.48 5.08
C CYS A 249 -2.64 13.23 4.47
N GLN A 250 -3.29 12.70 3.42
CA GLN A 250 -4.49 13.32 2.85
C GLN A 250 -5.60 13.43 3.91
N ARG A 251 -5.85 12.37 4.68
CA ARG A 251 -6.83 12.41 5.78
C ARG A 251 -6.44 13.42 6.87
N ALA A 252 -5.18 13.41 7.29
CA ALA A 252 -4.68 14.33 8.30
C ALA A 252 -4.82 15.80 7.85
N VAL A 253 -4.53 16.08 6.57
CA VAL A 253 -4.70 17.41 5.97
C VAL A 253 -6.17 17.83 5.97
N GLU A 254 -7.08 16.93 5.55
CA GLU A 254 -8.53 17.22 5.57
C GLU A 254 -9.03 17.52 6.99
N TRP A 255 -8.55 16.78 7.99
CA TRP A 255 -8.92 17.02 9.39
C TRP A 255 -8.33 18.33 9.91
N ALA A 256 -7.05 18.60 9.63
CA ALA A 256 -6.38 19.82 10.03
C ALA A 256 -7.08 21.06 9.44
N LEU A 257 -7.45 21.04 8.16
CA LEU A 257 -8.17 22.13 7.52
C LEU A 257 -9.60 22.32 8.02
N LYS A 258 -10.26 21.25 8.49
CA LYS A 258 -11.56 21.36 9.16
C LYS A 258 -11.43 22.01 10.54
N MET A 259 -10.39 21.67 11.29
CA MET A 259 -10.11 22.23 12.62
C MET A 259 -9.64 23.69 12.53
N GLU A 260 -8.73 23.98 11.61
CA GLU A 260 -8.14 25.29 11.42
C GLU A 260 -8.01 25.61 9.92
N PRO A 261 -9.03 26.26 9.33
CA PRO A 261 -9.05 26.59 7.90
C PRO A 261 -7.94 27.56 7.47
N SER A 262 -7.27 28.26 8.41
CA SER A 262 -6.21 29.20 8.08
C SER A 262 -4.84 28.54 7.84
N ILE A 263 -4.69 27.22 8.04
CA ILE A 263 -3.44 26.50 7.75
C ILE A 263 -3.05 26.67 6.28
N LYS A 264 -1.80 27.07 6.05
CA LYS A 264 -1.23 27.28 4.69
C LYS A 264 -0.10 26.32 4.35
N TYR A 265 0.50 25.69 5.35
CA TYR A 265 1.73 24.93 5.19
C TYR A 265 1.54 23.48 5.61
N PHE A 266 2.04 22.57 4.79
CA PHE A 266 2.16 21.15 5.13
C PHE A 266 3.64 20.83 5.32
N VAL A 267 4.06 20.56 6.55
CA VAL A 267 5.48 20.30 6.88
C VAL A 267 5.76 18.80 6.88
N VAL A 268 6.81 18.38 6.18
CA VAL A 268 7.27 16.98 6.17
C VAL A 268 8.74 16.93 6.59
N SER A 269 9.01 16.26 7.70
CA SER A 269 10.34 16.14 8.32
C SER A 269 10.63 14.69 8.73
N GLY A 270 11.85 14.43 9.22
CA GLY A 270 12.37 13.10 9.54
C GLY A 270 13.20 12.49 8.40
N GLY A 271 14.04 11.50 8.69
CA GLY A 271 15.01 10.97 7.73
C GLY A 271 14.39 10.47 6.42
N VAL A 272 13.19 9.86 6.49
CA VAL A 272 12.43 9.39 5.31
C VAL A 272 11.97 10.55 4.42
N ALA A 273 11.77 11.76 4.98
CA ALA A 273 11.42 12.95 4.22
C ALA A 273 12.52 13.37 3.24
N SER A 274 13.76 12.90 3.37
CA SER A 274 14.83 13.13 2.38
C SER A 274 14.60 12.36 1.07
N ASN A 275 13.69 11.39 1.04
CA ASN A 275 13.37 10.63 -0.17
C ASN A 275 12.58 11.48 -1.18
N GLN A 276 13.13 11.65 -2.39
CA GLN A 276 12.52 12.48 -3.43
C GLN A 276 11.15 11.96 -3.89
N TYR A 277 10.95 10.64 -3.90
CA TYR A 277 9.65 10.05 -4.24
C TYR A 277 8.59 10.43 -3.19
N VAL A 278 8.92 10.34 -1.90
CA VAL A 278 8.04 10.80 -0.81
C VAL A 278 7.71 12.28 -0.96
N ARG A 279 8.72 13.14 -1.15
CA ARG A 279 8.50 14.60 -1.31
C ARG A 279 7.56 14.93 -2.47
N THR A 280 7.80 14.34 -3.64
CA THR A 280 6.99 14.57 -4.85
C THR A 280 5.53 14.18 -4.61
N HIS A 281 5.30 13.00 -4.02
CA HIS A 281 3.96 12.49 -3.77
C HIS A 281 3.21 13.28 -2.69
N LEU A 282 3.87 13.66 -1.59
CA LEU A 282 3.25 14.50 -0.56
C LEU A 282 3.06 15.96 -1.02
N ASN A 283 3.86 16.45 -1.98
CA ASN A 283 3.63 17.77 -2.58
C ASN A 283 2.34 17.81 -3.39
N GLN A 284 2.01 16.73 -4.10
CA GLN A 284 0.74 16.62 -4.83
C GLN A 284 -0.46 16.73 -3.89
N ILE A 285 -0.35 16.16 -2.68
CA ILE A 285 -1.37 16.31 -1.63
C ILE A 285 -1.44 17.76 -1.17
N ALA A 286 -0.30 18.40 -0.91
CA ALA A 286 -0.28 19.80 -0.51
C ALA A 286 -0.99 20.70 -1.56
N GLU A 287 -0.56 20.60 -2.82
CA GLU A 287 -1.10 21.39 -3.94
C GLU A 287 -2.60 21.16 -4.13
N LYS A 288 -3.05 19.90 -4.09
CA LYS A 288 -4.47 19.55 -4.22
C LYS A 288 -5.35 20.21 -3.15
N ASN A 289 -4.81 20.40 -1.94
CA ASN A 289 -5.53 21.00 -0.82
C ASN A 289 -5.20 22.49 -0.61
N GLY A 290 -4.52 23.14 -1.57
CA GLY A 290 -4.19 24.56 -1.49
C GLY A 290 -3.11 24.90 -0.45
N LEU A 291 -2.31 23.92 -0.04
CA LEU A 291 -1.22 24.06 0.92
C LEU A 291 0.13 24.16 0.22
N GLN A 292 1.09 24.80 0.87
CA GLN A 292 2.49 24.79 0.46
C GLN A 292 3.26 23.71 1.24
N LEU A 293 3.88 22.77 0.52
CA LEU A 293 4.76 21.78 1.15
C LEU A 293 6.07 22.44 1.61
N VAL A 294 6.46 22.18 2.86
CA VAL A 294 7.74 22.62 3.42
C VAL A 294 8.50 21.39 3.91
N CYS A 295 9.67 21.15 3.32
CA CYS A 295 10.59 20.10 3.74
C CYS A 295 11.95 20.72 4.08
N PRO A 296 12.57 20.38 5.22
CA PRO A 296 13.93 20.80 5.50
C PRO A 296 14.92 20.33 4.41
N PRO A 297 16.10 20.98 4.27
CA PRO A 297 17.20 20.43 3.48
C PRO A 297 17.54 19.01 3.96
N PRO A 298 17.91 18.06 3.07
CA PRO A 298 18.13 16.66 3.45
C PRO A 298 19.08 16.46 4.63
N ARG A 299 20.13 17.29 4.74
CA ARG A 299 21.10 17.26 5.87
C ARG A 299 20.50 17.59 7.24
N LEU A 300 19.32 18.21 7.28
CA LEU A 300 18.60 18.60 8.49
C LEU A 300 17.34 17.75 8.73
N CYS A 301 17.04 16.80 7.85
CA CYS A 301 15.87 15.92 8.01
C CYS A 301 16.10 14.78 9.01
N THR A 302 17.35 14.32 9.15
CA THR A 302 17.73 13.33 10.18
C THR A 302 18.01 14.02 11.51
N ASP A 303 17.97 13.25 12.60
CA ASP A 303 18.21 13.74 13.96
C ASP A 303 19.52 14.52 14.06
N ASN A 304 19.45 15.74 14.57
CA ASN A 304 20.60 16.64 14.69
C ASN A 304 20.40 17.64 15.84
N GLY A 305 21.50 18.18 16.38
CA GLY A 305 21.44 19.14 17.50
C GLY A 305 20.79 20.49 17.17
N VAL A 306 20.72 20.88 15.89
CA VAL A 306 20.10 22.16 15.49
C VAL A 306 18.60 22.13 15.77
N MET A 307 17.92 21.01 15.52
CA MET A 307 16.49 20.89 15.80
C MET A 307 16.19 21.02 17.31
N ILE A 308 17.09 20.52 18.16
CA ILE A 308 16.97 20.61 19.62
C ILE A 308 17.24 22.04 20.09
N ALA A 309 18.33 22.65 19.63
CA ALA A 309 18.67 24.02 19.99
C ALA A 309 17.59 25.03 19.55
N TRP A 310 17.07 24.90 18.33
CA TRP A 310 16.01 25.79 17.84
C TRP A 310 14.71 25.60 18.62
N THR A 311 14.30 24.36 18.86
CA THR A 311 13.11 24.07 19.69
C THR A 311 13.30 24.62 21.10
N GLY A 312 14.50 24.51 21.67
CA GLY A 312 14.86 25.10 22.97
C GLY A 312 14.70 26.63 22.99
N ILE A 313 15.10 27.34 21.92
CA ILE A 313 14.87 28.79 21.80
C ILE A 313 13.37 29.12 21.81
N GLU A 314 12.56 28.38 21.04
CA GLU A 314 11.09 28.58 21.00
C GLU A 314 10.45 28.29 22.37
N HIS A 315 10.91 27.26 23.08
CA HIS A 315 10.48 26.97 24.44
C HIS A 315 10.86 28.08 25.42
N PHE A 316 12.11 28.57 25.36
CA PHE A 316 12.61 29.62 26.23
C PHE A 316 11.83 30.93 26.06
N ILE A 317 11.59 31.35 24.80
CA ILE A 317 10.79 32.54 24.48
C ILE A 317 9.36 32.40 25.00
N ALA A 318 8.79 31.20 24.95
CA ALA A 318 7.47 30.90 25.48
C ALA A 318 7.43 30.75 27.02
N GLY A 319 8.54 30.98 27.73
CA GLY A 319 8.62 30.82 29.19
C GLY A 319 8.56 29.36 29.66
N ARG A 320 8.86 28.39 28.77
CA ARG A 320 8.83 26.94 29.07
C ARG A 320 10.25 26.44 29.32
N PHE A 321 10.78 26.70 30.50
CA PHE A 321 12.09 26.23 30.93
C PHE A 321 12.10 26.05 32.46
N ASP A 322 12.97 25.19 32.94
CA ASP A 322 13.22 25.00 34.37
C ASP A 322 14.28 25.99 34.86
N GLU A 323 14.25 26.32 36.16
CA GLU A 323 15.31 27.13 36.76
C GLU A 323 16.66 26.40 36.71
N PRO A 324 17.79 27.15 36.69
CA PRO A 324 19.10 26.54 36.73
C PRO A 324 19.23 25.60 37.94
N PRO A 325 19.92 24.46 37.79
CA PRO A 325 20.19 23.56 38.89
C PRO A 325 20.99 24.25 40.01
N ALA A 326 20.81 23.79 41.25
CA ALA A 326 21.56 24.30 42.40
C ALA A 326 23.05 23.92 42.28
N VAL A 327 23.94 24.77 42.78
CA VAL A 327 25.41 24.56 42.67
C VAL A 327 25.86 23.31 43.44
N ASP A 328 25.10 22.91 44.45
CA ASP A 328 25.33 21.76 45.33
C ASP A 328 24.45 20.54 44.96
N GLU A 329 23.85 20.53 43.76
CA GLU A 329 23.06 19.38 43.30
C GLU A 329 23.93 18.12 43.15
N PRO A 330 23.52 16.96 43.71
CA PRO A 330 24.28 15.72 43.60
C PRO A 330 24.38 15.19 42.17
N ASP A 331 25.55 14.63 41.79
CA ASP A 331 25.77 14.04 40.45
C ASP A 331 24.86 12.83 40.14
N ASP A 332 24.29 12.19 41.16
CA ASP A 332 23.40 11.02 41.05
C ASP A 332 21.90 11.36 41.13
N MET A 333 21.55 12.65 40.99
CA MET A 333 20.17 13.13 40.87
C MET A 333 19.41 12.37 39.77
N GLN A 334 18.23 11.83 40.10
CA GLN A 334 17.36 11.19 39.10
C GLN A 334 16.61 12.24 38.30
N TYR A 335 16.86 12.27 36.99
CA TYR A 335 16.15 13.14 36.05
C TYR A 335 14.80 12.53 35.63
N ASP A 336 13.78 13.38 35.42
CA ASP A 336 12.49 12.97 34.84
C ASP A 336 12.65 12.68 33.33
N LEU A 337 13.21 11.51 33.03
CA LEU A 337 13.30 11.00 31.67
C LEU A 337 11.94 10.45 31.24
N ARG A 338 11.47 10.88 30.07
CA ARG A 338 10.20 10.42 29.49
C ARG A 338 10.42 9.61 28.21
N PRO A 339 10.72 8.30 28.29
CA PRO A 339 10.86 7.45 27.10
C PRO A 339 9.63 7.39 26.20
N ARG A 340 8.45 7.68 26.75
CA ARG A 340 7.19 7.82 26.02
C ARG A 340 6.62 9.20 26.33
N TRP A 341 6.79 10.13 25.39
CA TRP A 341 6.31 11.50 25.53
C TRP A 341 5.51 11.91 24.30
N PRO A 342 4.16 11.79 24.35
CA PRO A 342 3.30 12.18 23.24
C PRO A 342 3.38 13.69 22.96
N LEU A 343 3.38 14.07 21.68
CA LEU A 343 3.47 15.48 21.23
C LEU A 343 2.17 16.29 21.39
N GLY A 344 1.11 15.69 21.95
CA GLY A 344 -0.19 16.32 22.16
C GLY A 344 -1.25 15.31 22.58
N GLU A 345 -2.50 15.77 22.65
CA GLU A 345 -3.66 14.93 22.93
C GLU A 345 -4.18 14.25 21.65
N GLU A 346 -4.83 13.09 21.79
CA GLU A 346 -5.43 12.39 20.65
C GLU A 346 -6.70 13.08 20.14
N TYR A 347 -6.78 13.29 18.82
CA TYR A 347 -7.97 13.86 18.17
C TYR A 347 -9.17 12.92 18.22
N SER A 348 -10.35 13.42 18.63
CA SER A 348 -11.53 12.62 18.93
C SER A 348 -12.11 11.85 17.74
N GLU A 349 -12.08 12.42 16.53
CA GLU A 349 -12.54 11.72 15.31
C GLU A 349 -11.54 10.65 14.84
N GLY A 350 -10.30 10.72 15.31
CA GLY A 350 -9.26 9.72 15.10
C GLY A 350 -9.37 8.50 16.02
N ARG A 351 -10.30 8.50 16.98
CA ARG A 351 -10.54 7.31 17.79
C ARG A 351 -11.16 6.23 16.92
N SER A 352 -10.38 5.22 16.57
CA SER A 352 -10.97 3.96 16.17
C SER A 352 -11.82 3.47 17.35
N VAL A 353 -13.11 3.21 17.12
CA VAL A 353 -13.90 2.45 18.10
C VAL A 353 -13.18 1.12 18.19
N SER A 354 -12.44 0.90 19.28
CA SER A 354 -11.94 -0.41 19.59
C SER A 354 -13.18 -1.31 19.54
N ARG A 355 -13.24 -2.20 18.55
CA ARG A 355 -14.23 -3.27 18.60
C ARG A 355 -14.01 -3.91 19.96
N SER A 356 -15.03 -3.78 20.81
CA SER A 356 -15.13 -4.38 22.13
C SER A 356 -14.28 -5.65 22.19
N MET A 357 -13.36 -5.69 23.15
CA MET A 357 -12.45 -6.81 23.44
C MET A 357 -13.18 -8.13 23.78
N LYS A 358 -14.48 -8.27 23.46
CA LYS A 358 -15.31 -9.42 23.83
C LYS A 358 -15.22 -10.64 22.91
N THR A 359 -14.41 -10.64 21.86
CA THR A 359 -14.07 -11.87 21.12
C THR A 359 -12.64 -11.86 20.56
N ALA A 360 -11.68 -11.22 21.23
CA ALA A 360 -10.28 -11.54 21.01
C ALA A 360 -10.02 -12.91 21.66
N ARG A 361 -9.98 -13.99 20.85
CA ARG A 361 -9.34 -15.22 21.30
C ARG A 361 -7.89 -14.84 21.64
N VAL A 362 -7.60 -14.84 22.93
CA VAL A 362 -6.26 -14.68 23.47
C VAL A 362 -5.47 -15.89 23.00
N HIS A 363 -4.77 -15.78 21.88
CA HIS A 363 -3.59 -16.61 21.66
C HIS A 363 -2.46 -15.95 22.45
N PRO A 364 -1.90 -16.63 23.46
CA PRO A 364 -0.73 -16.12 24.15
C PRO A 364 0.38 -15.89 23.13
N SER A 365 1.09 -14.77 23.25
CA SER A 365 2.31 -14.58 22.45
C SER A 365 3.30 -15.70 22.79
N LEU A 366 4.11 -16.13 21.81
CA LEU A 366 5.20 -17.09 22.03
C LEU A 366 6.11 -16.68 23.20
N THR A 367 6.30 -15.38 23.39
CA THR A 367 7.06 -14.81 24.52
C THR A 367 6.42 -15.13 25.88
N SER A 368 5.09 -15.10 25.98
CA SER A 368 4.38 -15.48 27.21
C SER A 368 4.37 -16.99 27.48
N MET A 369 4.51 -17.84 26.45
CA MET A 369 4.63 -19.30 26.64
C MET A 369 6.03 -19.72 27.10
N ILE A 370 7.07 -18.99 26.68
CA ILE A 370 8.46 -19.28 27.04
C ILE A 370 8.77 -18.89 28.50
N GLN A 371 8.14 -17.83 29.03
CA GLN A 371 8.33 -17.44 30.44
C GLN A 371 7.54 -18.30 31.43
N GLY A 372 6.48 -18.98 30.98
CA GLY A 372 5.68 -19.89 31.81
C GLY A 372 6.26 -21.30 31.97
N SER A 373 7.36 -21.63 31.27
CA SER A 373 7.99 -22.96 31.29
C SER A 373 9.29 -23.02 32.12
N VAL A 374 9.60 -21.95 32.87
CA VAL A 374 10.80 -21.86 33.73
C VAL A 374 10.44 -21.69 35.22
N ASN A 375 9.21 -22.01 35.63
CA ASN A 375 8.83 -22.06 37.05
C ASN A 375 8.21 -23.41 37.41
#